data_AF-A0A8W8KDP4-F1
#
_entry.id   AF-A0A8W8KDP4-F1
#
_cell.length_a   1.000
_cell.length_b   1.000
_cell.length_c   1.000
_cell.angle_alpha   90.00
_cell.angle_beta   90.00
_cell.angle_gamma   90.00
#
_symmetry.space_group_name_H-M   'P 1'
#
loop_
_entity.id
_entity.type
_entity.pdbx_description
1 polymer ?
#
loop_
_entity_poly.entity_id
_entity_poly.type
_entity_poly.pdbx_seq_one_letter_code
_entity_poly.pdbx_strand_id
1 'polypeptide(L)'
;SQMVQSRKRKREIMEGGYHRFMFNDDNLPDWFRQDESKHCRVTLPVTKGEIEEYKMKMKALNARPIKKIAEAKARKKRKEVKKLERVRKKAEAISDTADVADRDKWMQIKQIYKKAGLLSKKKKEITYVVAKKGTGKRVRRPQGVQGPFKVVDPRMKKDNFKDKKSAKNRGKKGKAKGGKRMGKNKR
;
A
#
# COMPACT_ATOMS: atom_id res chain seq x y z
N SER A 1 -25.99 -4.07 -20.34
CA SER A 1 -25.55 -5.43 -20.69
C SER A 1 -26.15 -6.51 -19.77
N GLN A 2 -26.22 -6.31 -18.45
CA GLN A 2 -26.69 -7.35 -17.51
C GLN A 2 -28.14 -7.83 -17.72
N MET A 3 -29.04 -6.96 -18.18
CA MET A 3 -30.44 -7.33 -18.44
C MET A 3 -30.61 -8.33 -19.60
N VAL A 4 -29.63 -8.42 -20.50
CA VAL A 4 -29.68 -9.27 -21.71
C VAL A 4 -29.19 -10.70 -21.44
N GLN A 5 -28.41 -10.91 -20.38
CA GLN A 5 -27.71 -12.19 -20.14
C GLN A 5 -28.64 -13.34 -19.73
N SER A 6 -29.76 -13.06 -19.05
CA SER A 6 -30.68 -14.11 -18.58
C SER A 6 -32.05 -13.58 -18.20
N ARG A 7 -33.10 -14.39 -18.43
CA ARG A 7 -34.47 -14.12 -17.95
C ARG A 7 -34.53 -14.00 -16.43
N LYS A 8 -33.77 -14.83 -15.69
CA LYS A 8 -33.70 -14.76 -14.21
C LYS A 8 -33.08 -13.45 -13.75
N ARG A 9 -31.98 -13.03 -14.38
CA ARG A 9 -31.30 -11.78 -14.05
C ARG A 9 -32.17 -10.56 -14.32
N LYS A 10 -32.94 -10.58 -15.42
CA LYS A 10 -33.95 -9.54 -15.71
C LYS A 10 -35.01 -9.44 -14.60
N ARG A 11 -35.50 -10.58 -14.09
CA ARG A 11 -36.46 -10.60 -12.97
C ARG A 11 -35.86 -10.05 -11.68
N GLU A 12 -34.65 -10.46 -11.31
CA GLU A 12 -33.94 -9.95 -10.13
C GLU A 12 -33.74 -8.42 -10.19
N ILE A 13 -33.46 -7.87 -11.37
CA ILE A 13 -33.34 -6.42 -11.56
C ILE A 13 -34.69 -5.72 -11.37
N MET A 14 -35.78 -6.29 -11.92
CA MET A 14 -37.12 -5.73 -11.73
C MET A 14 -37.56 -5.80 -10.26
N GLU A 15 -37.31 -6.92 -9.59
CA GLU A 15 -37.61 -7.11 -8.18
C GLU A 15 -36.76 -6.19 -7.29
N GLY A 16 -35.48 -6.02 -7.60
CA GLY A 16 -34.59 -5.06 -6.94
C GLY A 16 -34.96 -3.59 -7.17
N GLY A 17 -35.84 -3.32 -8.13
CA GLY A 17 -36.48 -2.01 -8.29
C GLY A 17 -37.40 -1.68 -7.11
N TYR A 18 -38.01 -2.69 -6.48
CA TYR A 18 -38.90 -2.52 -5.33
C TYR A 18 -38.15 -2.28 -4.01
N HIS A 19 -37.99 -1.01 -3.62
CA HIS A 19 -37.28 -0.60 -2.40
C HIS A 19 -37.88 0.64 -1.73
N ARG A 20 -37.40 0.94 -0.51
CA ARG A 20 -37.88 2.03 0.38
C ARG A 20 -37.96 3.43 -0.26
N PHE A 21 -37.24 3.68 -1.35
CA PHE A 21 -37.08 5.01 -1.96
C PHE A 21 -37.65 5.05 -3.39
N MET A 22 -38.64 4.21 -3.70
CA MET A 22 -39.27 4.19 -5.03
C MET A 22 -40.33 5.28 -5.23
N PHE A 23 -41.09 5.58 -4.18
CA PHE A 23 -42.23 6.48 -4.23
C PHE A 23 -41.81 7.84 -3.68
N ASN A 24 -41.08 8.62 -4.50
CA ASN A 24 -40.66 9.97 -4.15
C ASN A 24 -41.52 10.99 -4.91
N ASP A 25 -41.75 12.18 -4.32
CA ASP A 25 -42.46 13.26 -4.99
C ASP A 25 -41.57 13.93 -6.06
N ASP A 26 -42.18 14.53 -7.09
CA ASP A 26 -41.43 15.15 -8.20
C ASP A 26 -41.12 16.65 -7.98
N ASN A 27 -41.99 17.37 -7.26
CA ASN A 27 -41.98 18.82 -7.13
C ASN A 27 -41.28 19.34 -5.87
N LEU A 28 -40.03 18.90 -5.62
CA LEU A 28 -39.24 19.38 -4.48
C LEU A 28 -38.18 20.41 -4.86
N PRO A 29 -37.79 21.30 -3.91
CA PRO A 29 -36.66 22.20 -4.08
C PRO A 29 -35.34 21.46 -4.38
N ASP A 30 -34.49 22.07 -5.19
CA ASP A 30 -33.22 21.46 -5.63
C ASP A 30 -32.28 21.11 -4.49
N TRP A 31 -32.25 21.92 -3.43
CA TRP A 31 -31.42 21.64 -2.25
C TRP A 31 -31.83 20.35 -1.55
N PHE A 32 -33.13 20.05 -1.51
CA PHE A 32 -33.68 18.83 -0.91
C PHE A 32 -33.39 17.62 -1.80
N ARG A 33 -33.60 17.74 -3.12
CA ARG A 33 -33.29 16.68 -4.10
C ARG A 33 -31.81 16.29 -4.10
N GLN A 34 -30.91 17.27 -3.98
CA GLN A 34 -29.47 17.01 -3.90
C GLN A 34 -29.07 16.28 -2.61
N ASP A 35 -29.74 16.57 -1.50
CA ASP A 35 -29.48 15.90 -0.23
C ASP A 35 -30.03 14.48 -0.21
N GLU A 36 -31.27 14.28 -0.67
CA GLU A 36 -31.85 12.95 -0.86
C GLU A 36 -31.01 12.09 -1.80
N SER A 37 -30.55 12.63 -2.94
CA SER A 37 -29.72 11.86 -3.88
C SER A 37 -28.43 11.34 -3.23
N LYS A 38 -27.90 11.98 -2.19
CA LYS A 38 -26.70 11.51 -1.47
C LYS A 38 -27.03 10.43 -0.46
N HIS A 39 -28.14 10.57 0.27
CA HIS A 39 -28.49 9.73 1.41
C HIS A 39 -29.43 8.56 1.07
N CYS A 40 -30.32 8.73 0.09
CA CYS A 40 -31.32 7.75 -0.34
C CYS A 40 -30.78 6.86 -1.47
N ARG A 41 -29.71 6.11 -1.20
CA ARG A 41 -29.10 5.17 -2.17
C ARG A 41 -29.15 3.73 -1.69
N VAL A 42 -29.67 2.84 -2.54
CA VAL A 42 -29.60 1.39 -2.31
C VAL A 42 -28.21 0.88 -2.67
N THR A 43 -27.51 0.28 -1.71
CA THR A 43 -26.21 -0.36 -1.94
C THR A 43 -26.40 -1.73 -2.58
N LEU A 44 -26.32 -1.80 -3.90
CA LEU A 44 -26.39 -3.06 -4.63
C LEU A 44 -25.07 -3.85 -4.50
N PRO A 45 -25.12 -5.19 -4.38
CA PRO A 45 -23.92 -6.01 -4.40
C PRO A 45 -23.28 -5.95 -5.79
N VAL A 46 -22.03 -5.46 -5.85
CA VAL A 46 -21.27 -5.30 -7.08
C VAL A 46 -20.30 -6.47 -7.24
N THR A 47 -20.23 -7.06 -8.43
CA THR A 47 -19.28 -8.13 -8.72
C THR A 47 -17.90 -7.58 -9.09
N LYS A 48 -16.84 -8.39 -8.92
CA LYS A 48 -15.47 -7.97 -9.26
C LYS A 48 -15.33 -7.65 -10.76
N GLY A 49 -15.98 -8.44 -11.62
CA GLY A 49 -15.96 -8.23 -13.07
C GLY A 49 -16.56 -6.89 -13.48
N GLU A 50 -17.69 -6.51 -12.89
CA GLU A 50 -18.33 -5.21 -13.14
C GLU A 50 -17.39 -4.04 -12.78
N ILE A 51 -16.73 -4.12 -11.63
CA ILE A 51 -15.78 -3.07 -11.19
C ILE A 51 -14.65 -2.94 -12.20
N GLU A 52 -14.15 -4.05 -12.74
CA GLU A 52 -13.10 -4.04 -13.75
C GLU A 52 -13.58 -3.44 -15.06
N GLU A 53 -14.79 -3.80 -15.53
CA GLU A 53 -15.41 -3.18 -16.71
C GLU A 53 -15.59 -1.67 -16.55
N TYR A 54 -16.09 -1.22 -15.40
CA TYR A 54 -16.22 0.21 -15.10
C TYR A 54 -14.87 0.92 -15.10
N LYS A 55 -13.85 0.31 -14.49
CA LYS A 55 -12.48 0.84 -14.52
C LYS A 55 -11.92 0.89 -15.94
N MET A 56 -12.21 -0.10 -16.77
CA MET A 56 -11.78 -0.13 -18.17
C MET A 56 -12.45 0.96 -18.99
N LYS A 57 -13.76 1.18 -18.82
CA LYS A 57 -14.48 2.32 -19.44
C LYS A 57 -13.91 3.66 -18.99
N MET A 58 -13.69 3.84 -17.69
CA MET A 58 -13.08 5.06 -17.15
C MET A 58 -11.65 5.25 -17.65
N LYS A 59 -10.89 4.17 -17.84
CA LYS A 59 -9.54 4.23 -18.41
C LYS A 59 -9.56 4.54 -19.91
N ALA A 60 -10.58 4.08 -20.64
CA ALA A 60 -10.76 4.42 -22.05
C ALA A 60 -11.08 5.91 -22.23
N LEU A 61 -11.96 6.46 -21.38
CA LEU A 61 -12.24 7.90 -21.33
C LEU A 61 -10.99 8.70 -20.92
N ASN A 62 -10.25 8.20 -19.92
CA ASN A 62 -8.94 8.73 -19.53
C ASN A 62 -7.84 8.19 -20.46
N ALA A 63 -8.01 8.33 -21.77
CA ALA A 63 -6.98 8.00 -22.75
C ALA A 63 -5.70 8.74 -22.35
N ARG A 64 -4.68 7.99 -21.90
CA ARG A 64 -3.40 8.57 -21.51
C ARG A 64 -2.69 9.00 -22.79
N PRO A 65 -2.60 10.29 -23.14
CA PRO A 65 -1.97 10.67 -24.40
C PRO A 65 -0.49 10.29 -24.36
N ILE A 66 0.08 9.99 -25.54
CA ILE A 66 1.48 9.58 -25.70
C ILE A 66 2.42 10.54 -24.96
N LYS A 67 2.13 11.85 -25.03
CA LYS A 67 2.83 12.92 -24.29
C LYS A 67 2.88 12.68 -22.77
N LYS A 68 1.76 12.33 -22.13
CA LYS A 68 1.70 12.10 -20.66
C LYS A 68 2.42 10.81 -20.26
N ILE A 69 2.40 9.79 -21.12
CA ILE A 69 3.18 8.56 -20.89
C ILE A 69 4.67 8.85 -20.95
N ALA A 70 5.12 9.58 -21.99
CA ALA A 70 6.51 9.99 -22.13
C ALA A 70 6.97 10.86 -20.95
N GLU A 71 6.15 11.84 -20.54
CA GLU A 71 6.42 12.70 -19.40
C GLU A 71 6.52 11.90 -18.09
N ALA A 72 5.64 10.91 -17.87
CA ALA A 72 5.70 10.03 -16.71
C ALA A 72 6.97 9.17 -16.69
N LYS A 73 7.36 8.60 -17.85
CA LYS A 73 8.62 7.86 -18.00
C LYS A 73 9.83 8.77 -17.72
N ALA A 74 9.84 9.98 -18.29
CA ALA A 74 10.91 10.96 -18.05
C ALA A 74 11.00 11.39 -16.59
N ARG A 75 9.87 11.64 -15.91
CA ARG A 75 9.83 11.93 -14.47
C ARG A 75 10.40 10.77 -13.64
N LYS A 76 10.07 9.52 -14.00
CA LYS A 76 10.61 8.33 -13.31
C LYS A 76 12.13 8.24 -13.50
N LYS A 77 12.62 8.37 -14.73
CA LYS A 77 14.06 8.40 -15.05
C LYS A 77 14.78 9.53 -14.30
N ARG A 78 14.21 10.74 -14.29
CA ARG A 78 14.76 11.89 -13.54
C ARG A 78 14.85 11.62 -12.04
N LYS A 79 13.86 10.95 -11.44
CA LYS A 79 13.90 10.58 -10.02
C LYS A 79 15.02 9.58 -9.73
N GLU A 80 15.24 8.61 -10.62
CA GLU A 80 16.31 7.62 -10.51
C GLU A 80 17.68 8.28 -10.66
N VAL A 81 17.89 9.10 -11.69
CA VAL A 81 19.12 9.86 -11.91
C VAL A 81 19.44 10.78 -10.73
N LYS A 82 18.48 11.58 -10.26
CA LYS A 82 18.66 12.47 -9.09
C LYS A 82 19.04 11.70 -7.82
N LYS A 83 18.55 10.45 -7.69
CA LYS A 83 18.92 9.59 -6.57
C LYS A 83 20.36 9.10 -6.69
N LEU A 84 20.81 8.73 -7.90
CA LEU A 84 22.21 8.38 -8.18
C LEU A 84 23.15 9.55 -7.94
N GLU A 85 22.82 10.73 -8.45
CA GLU A 85 23.62 11.95 -8.25
C GLU A 85 23.79 12.29 -6.77
N ARG A 86 22.72 12.20 -5.97
CA ARG A 86 22.81 12.41 -4.51
C ARG A 86 23.71 11.40 -3.82
N VAL A 87 23.72 10.15 -4.28
CA VAL A 87 24.59 9.10 -3.73
C VAL A 87 26.03 9.38 -4.12
N ARG A 88 26.27 9.72 -5.39
CA ARG A 88 27.58 10.07 -5.93
C ARG A 88 28.18 11.25 -5.18
N LYS A 89 27.45 12.37 -5.06
CA LYS A 89 27.91 13.55 -4.30
C LYS A 89 28.24 13.25 -2.84
N LYS A 90 27.49 12.35 -2.20
CA LYS A 90 27.79 11.92 -0.82
C LYS A 90 28.99 10.98 -0.72
N ALA A 91 29.23 10.17 -1.75
CA ALA A 91 30.40 9.32 -1.82
C ALA A 91 31.66 10.16 -2.08
N GLU A 92 31.59 11.13 -2.99
CA GLU A 92 32.64 12.13 -3.25
C GLU A 92 32.99 12.89 -1.97
N ALA A 93 31.99 13.45 -1.27
CA ALA A 93 32.22 14.17 -0.02
C ALA A 93 32.90 13.32 1.10
N ILE A 94 32.73 11.99 1.11
CA ILE A 94 33.41 11.09 2.06
C ILE A 94 34.81 10.72 1.57
N SER A 95 35.02 10.69 0.26
CA SER A 95 36.34 10.51 -0.32
C SER A 95 37.24 11.70 0.02
N ASP A 96 36.69 12.91 -0.04
CA ASP A 96 37.42 14.17 0.15
C ASP A 96 37.77 14.48 1.63
N THR A 97 37.17 13.78 2.60
CA THR A 97 37.55 13.96 4.01
C THR A 97 38.94 13.36 4.28
N ALA A 98 39.91 14.20 4.63
CA ALA A 98 41.30 13.78 4.86
C ALA A 98 41.49 12.98 6.17
N ASP A 99 40.71 13.29 7.22
CA ASP A 99 40.94 12.77 8.59
C ASP A 99 40.42 11.34 8.86
N VAL A 100 40.06 10.58 7.83
CA VAL A 100 39.45 9.25 7.97
C VAL A 100 40.28 8.20 7.25
N ALA A 101 40.48 7.03 7.87
CA ALA A 101 41.14 5.89 7.22
C ALA A 101 40.34 5.36 6.02
N ASP A 102 41.01 4.95 4.95
CA ASP A 102 40.36 4.53 3.69
C ASP A 102 39.40 3.34 3.84
N ARG A 103 39.70 2.44 4.79
CA ARG A 103 38.81 1.31 5.14
C ARG A 103 37.45 1.79 5.65
N ASP A 104 37.45 2.83 6.47
CA ASP A 104 36.23 3.39 7.05
C ASP A 104 35.47 4.23 6.03
N LYS A 105 36.18 5.00 5.17
CA LYS A 105 35.58 5.66 4.00
C LYS A 105 34.82 4.65 3.13
N TRP A 106 35.44 3.50 2.83
CA TRP A 106 34.79 2.46 2.04
C TRP A 106 33.55 1.88 2.71
N MET A 107 33.59 1.63 4.03
CA MET A 107 32.43 1.16 4.78
C MET A 107 31.28 2.18 4.76
N GLN A 108 31.58 3.46 4.91
CA GLN A 108 30.59 4.54 4.84
C GLN A 108 29.99 4.68 3.43
N ILE A 109 30.83 4.64 2.39
CA ILE A 109 30.38 4.64 0.98
C ILE A 109 29.45 3.45 0.73
N LYS A 110 29.86 2.23 1.12
CA LYS A 110 29.04 1.01 1.00
C LYS A 110 27.69 1.16 1.70
N GLN A 111 27.66 1.81 2.87
CA GLN A 111 26.42 2.06 3.60
C GLN A 111 25.51 3.06 2.87
N ILE A 112 26.04 4.10 2.22
CA ILE A 112 25.25 5.03 1.39
C ILE A 112 24.62 4.29 0.21
N TYR A 113 25.39 3.49 -0.52
CA TYR A 113 24.89 2.72 -1.66
C TYR A 113 23.84 1.68 -1.23
N LYS A 114 24.01 1.06 -0.05
CA LYS A 114 23.01 0.15 0.54
C LYS A 114 21.73 0.88 0.96
N LYS A 115 21.84 2.06 1.59
CA LYS A 115 20.70 2.90 2.00
C LYS A 115 19.93 3.45 0.81
N ALA A 116 20.62 3.75 -0.28
CA ALA A 116 20.00 4.10 -1.55
C ALA A 116 19.38 2.90 -2.27
N GLY A 117 19.58 1.68 -1.80
CA GLY A 117 19.03 0.48 -2.41
C GLY A 117 19.65 0.11 -3.75
N LEU A 118 20.79 0.72 -4.11
CA LEU A 118 21.56 0.35 -5.30
C LEU A 118 22.33 -0.96 -5.08
N LEU A 119 22.92 -1.09 -3.89
CA LEU A 119 23.70 -2.28 -3.48
C LEU A 119 22.85 -3.26 -2.66
N SER A 120 21.57 -2.96 -2.45
CA SER A 120 20.65 -3.89 -1.79
C SER A 120 20.35 -5.04 -2.73
N LYS A 121 20.88 -6.22 -2.42
CA LYS A 121 20.42 -7.48 -3.03
C LYS A 121 18.89 -7.55 -2.88
N LYS A 122 18.19 -8.03 -3.91
CA LYS A 122 16.74 -8.30 -3.83
C LYS A 122 16.48 -9.10 -2.56
N LYS A 123 15.46 -8.72 -1.78
CA LYS A 123 15.09 -9.47 -0.58
C LYS A 123 14.83 -10.90 -1.01
N LYS A 124 15.64 -11.84 -0.53
CA LYS A 124 15.44 -13.26 -0.80
C LYS A 124 14.06 -13.62 -0.30
N GLU A 125 13.28 -14.28 -1.13
CA GLU A 125 11.97 -14.80 -0.73
C GLU A 125 12.21 -15.83 0.38
N ILE A 126 11.59 -15.60 1.54
CA ILE A 126 11.72 -16.48 2.69
C ILE A 126 10.48 -17.36 2.72
N THR A 127 10.67 -18.66 2.51
CA THR A 127 9.57 -19.63 2.59
C THR A 127 9.21 -19.83 4.06
N TYR A 128 7.93 -19.62 4.39
CA TYR A 128 7.42 -19.83 5.75
C TYR A 128 6.93 -21.26 5.91
N VAL A 129 7.51 -21.99 6.85
CA VAL A 129 7.17 -23.38 7.16
C VAL A 129 6.51 -23.39 8.54
N VAL A 130 5.35 -24.02 8.68
CA VAL A 130 4.66 -24.12 9.97
C VAL A 130 5.28 -25.25 10.80
N ALA A 131 5.67 -24.97 12.04
CA ALA A 131 6.15 -26.00 12.96
C ALA A 131 5.01 -26.97 13.31
N LYS A 132 5.27 -28.28 13.22
CA LYS A 132 4.35 -29.33 13.71
C LYS A 132 4.63 -29.61 15.20
N LYS A 133 3.63 -30.13 15.90
CA LYS A 133 3.74 -30.49 17.33
C LYS A 133 4.94 -31.42 17.55
N GLY A 134 5.81 -31.09 18.49
CA GLY A 134 7.04 -31.83 18.79
C GLY A 134 8.29 -31.40 17.98
N THR A 135 8.12 -30.70 16.85
CA THR A 135 9.25 -30.11 16.13
C THR A 135 9.52 -28.70 16.66
N GLY A 136 10.65 -28.50 17.34
CA GLY A 136 11.06 -27.20 17.84
C GLY A 136 11.44 -26.21 16.74
N LYS A 137 12.07 -25.08 17.11
CA LYS A 137 12.53 -24.06 16.15
C LYS A 137 13.66 -24.55 15.23
N ARG A 138 14.37 -25.61 15.64
CA ARG A 138 15.45 -26.26 14.89
C ARG A 138 14.86 -27.47 14.17
N VAL A 139 14.52 -27.28 12.90
CA VAL A 139 14.02 -28.34 12.02
C VAL A 139 15.01 -28.51 10.87
N ARG A 140 15.28 -29.76 10.48
CA ARG A 140 16.04 -30.04 9.25
C ARG A 140 15.31 -29.40 8.07
N ARG A 141 16.05 -28.98 7.03
CA ARG A 141 15.46 -28.38 5.84
C ARG A 141 14.34 -29.28 5.29
N PRO A 142 13.10 -28.79 5.19
CA PRO A 142 12.00 -29.59 4.66
C PRO A 142 12.24 -29.88 3.18
N GLN A 143 11.79 -31.06 2.74
CA GLN A 143 11.88 -31.46 1.34
C GLN A 143 11.13 -30.46 0.45
N GLY A 144 11.72 -30.11 -0.69
CA GLY A 144 11.15 -29.14 -1.66
C GLY A 144 11.41 -27.66 -1.37
N VAL A 145 11.95 -27.28 -0.21
CA VAL A 145 12.28 -25.88 0.07
C VAL A 145 13.72 -25.55 -0.31
N GLN A 146 13.87 -24.90 -1.46
CA GLN A 146 15.15 -24.36 -1.93
C GLN A 146 15.30 -22.89 -1.47
N GLY A 147 16.33 -22.60 -0.67
CA GLY A 147 16.62 -21.24 -0.18
C GLY A 147 16.42 -21.02 1.33
N PRO A 148 16.45 -19.76 1.79
CA PRO A 148 16.25 -19.42 3.19
C PRO A 148 14.80 -19.68 3.60
N PHE A 149 14.59 -20.47 4.65
CA PHE A 149 13.26 -20.72 5.20
C PHE A 149 13.18 -20.24 6.64
N LYS A 150 11.98 -19.86 7.06
CA LYS A 150 11.69 -19.48 8.44
C LYS A 150 10.59 -20.37 8.98
N VAL A 151 10.90 -21.13 10.01
CA VAL A 151 9.92 -21.91 10.75
C VAL A 151 9.10 -20.95 11.63
N VAL A 152 7.77 -21.05 11.54
CA VAL A 152 6.81 -20.23 12.29
C VAL A 152 5.86 -21.13 13.05
N ASP A 153 5.67 -20.84 14.33
CA ASP A 153 4.67 -21.46 15.20
C ASP A 153 3.45 -20.52 15.36
N PRO A 154 2.22 -21.03 15.55
CA PRO A 154 1.05 -20.24 15.98
C PRO A 154 1.34 -19.15 17.04
N ARG A 155 2.10 -19.45 18.11
CA ARG A 155 2.47 -18.47 19.14
C ARG A 155 3.38 -17.39 18.57
N MET A 156 4.38 -17.78 17.78
CA MET A 156 5.29 -16.85 17.10
C MET A 156 4.55 -15.94 16.11
N LYS A 157 3.48 -16.41 15.47
CA LYS A 157 2.61 -15.57 14.62
C LYS A 157 1.89 -14.51 15.46
N LYS A 158 1.34 -14.89 16.62
CA LYS A 158 0.65 -13.97 17.55
C LYS A 158 1.60 -12.91 18.12
N ASP A 159 2.80 -13.31 18.55
CA ASP A 159 3.79 -12.40 19.15
C ASP A 159 4.30 -11.39 18.11
N ASN A 160 4.73 -11.87 16.93
CA ASN A 160 5.17 -10.98 15.84
C ASN A 160 4.07 -10.02 15.37
N PHE A 161 2.80 -10.45 15.42
CA PHE A 161 1.68 -9.58 15.07
C PHE A 161 1.52 -8.44 16.09
N LYS A 162 1.59 -8.76 17.39
CA LYS A 162 1.53 -7.77 18.47
C LYS A 162 2.71 -6.81 18.39
N ASP A 163 3.92 -7.30 18.16
CA ASP A 163 5.14 -6.48 18.03
C ASP A 163 5.07 -5.53 16.84
N LYS A 164 4.57 -6.01 15.69
CA LYS A 164 4.35 -5.15 14.52
C LYS A 164 3.29 -4.08 14.80
N LYS A 165 2.20 -4.43 15.49
CA LYS A 165 1.14 -3.48 15.87
C LYS A 165 1.67 -2.43 16.84
N SER A 166 2.44 -2.84 17.86
CA SER A 166 3.02 -1.94 18.85
C SER A 166 4.07 -1.02 18.23
N ALA A 167 4.95 -1.53 17.37
CA ALA A 167 5.94 -0.73 16.64
C ALA A 167 5.28 0.32 15.72
N LYS A 168 4.22 -0.06 15.00
CA LYS A 168 3.44 0.87 14.17
C LYS A 168 2.79 1.97 15.01
N ASN A 169 2.26 1.62 16.18
CA ASN A 169 1.64 2.57 17.10
C ASN A 169 2.67 3.51 17.76
N ARG A 170 3.86 3.01 18.12
CA ARG A 170 4.97 3.83 18.62
C ARG A 170 5.47 4.83 17.57
N GLY A 171 5.62 4.39 16.32
CA GLY A 171 5.98 5.27 15.20
C GLY A 171 4.96 6.37 14.90
N LYS A 172 3.67 6.14 15.22
CA LYS A 172 2.63 7.18 15.16
C LYS A 172 2.66 8.14 16.35
N LYS A 173 2.88 7.65 17.57
CA LYS A 173 2.96 8.50 18.78
C LYS A 173 4.14 9.49 18.75
N GLY A 174 5.25 9.16 18.08
CA GLY A 174 6.39 10.08 17.92
C GLY A 174 6.10 11.33 17.08
N LYS A 175 5.08 11.30 16.20
CA LYS A 175 4.66 12.48 15.40
C LYS A 175 3.66 13.39 16.10
N ALA A 176 3.05 12.95 17.22
CA ALA A 176 1.98 13.69 17.89
C ALA A 176 2.46 14.51 19.11
N LYS A 177 3.69 14.30 19.61
CA LYS A 177 4.23 15.00 20.79
C LYS A 177 4.96 16.33 20.47
N GLY A 178 4.55 17.03 19.41
CA GLY A 178 5.03 18.39 19.09
C GLY A 178 4.04 19.51 19.42
N GLY A 179 2.83 19.20 19.91
CA GLY A 179 1.80 20.18 20.20
C GLY A 179 1.76 20.60 21.67
N LYS A 180 2.20 21.83 21.96
CA LYS A 180 1.85 22.72 23.09
C LYS A 180 1.45 22.04 24.42
N ARG A 181 2.40 21.97 25.37
CA ARG A 181 2.04 22.09 26.80
C ARG A 181 1.94 23.60 27.10
N MET A 182 0.75 24.17 26.96
CA MET A 182 0.42 25.46 27.58
C MET A 182 0.43 25.23 29.10
N GLY A 183 1.33 25.91 29.80
CA GLY A 183 1.35 25.93 31.26
C GLY A 183 0.08 26.57 31.79
N LYS A 184 -0.69 25.82 32.58
CA LYS A 184 -1.73 26.40 33.42
C LYS A 184 -1.05 26.88 34.70
N ASN A 185 -0.86 28.19 34.82
CA ASN A 185 -0.64 28.82 36.12
C ASN A 185 -1.92 28.60 36.95
N LYS A 186 -1.77 27.97 38.11
CA LYS A 186 -2.76 28.02 39.19
C LYS A 186 -2.72 29.42 39.80
N ARG A 187 -3.89 30.06 39.88
CA ARG A 187 -4.21 30.99 40.95
C ARG A 187 -4.74 30.17 42.12
#